data_AF-A0A940BNV5-F1
#
_entry.id   AF-A0A940BNV5-F1
#
_cell.length_a   1.000
_cell.length_b   1.000
_cell.length_c   1.000
_cell.angle_alpha   90.00
_cell.angle_beta   90.00
_cell.angle_gamma   90.00
#
_symmetry.space_group_name_H-M   'P 1'
#
loop_
_entity.id
_entity.type
_entity.pdbx_description
1 polymer ?
#
loop_
_entity_poly.entity_id
_entity_poly.type
_entity_poly.pdbx_seq_one_letter_code
_entity_poly.pdbx_strand_id
1 'polypeptide(L)'
;MKTTVKFFVILFALVMQVSNVRADEPTPVVVQGTRTVPTTSGNVGPRRGRAQVVTLDMDIMLDLENRCLNFYDTEGRTITYYIYDEDDFEVASGTISFATVEEATVSLSGLADGIYTLSIECDGTTYEGEFGIE
;
A
#
# COMPACT_ATOMS: atom_id res chain seq x y z
N MET A 1 -15.20 -1.16 -48.42
CA MET A 1 -15.87 -0.99 -47.11
C MET A 1 -14.79 -1.05 -46.03
N LYS A 2 -14.62 0.02 -45.26
CA LYS A 2 -13.57 0.18 -44.24
C LYS A 2 -14.15 -0.26 -42.90
N THR A 3 -13.79 -1.45 -42.41
CA THR A 3 -14.16 -1.92 -41.07
C THR A 3 -13.07 -1.49 -40.09
N THR A 4 -13.36 -0.47 -39.30
CA THR A 4 -12.50 0.02 -38.24
C THR A 4 -12.60 -0.94 -37.04
N VAL A 5 -11.60 -1.80 -36.88
CA VAL A 5 -11.48 -2.67 -35.69
C VAL A 5 -10.86 -1.84 -34.58
N LYS A 6 -11.62 -1.59 -33.51
CA LYS A 6 -11.12 -0.95 -32.29
C LYS A 6 -10.42 -2.01 -31.44
N PHE A 7 -9.09 -1.97 -31.37
CA PHE A 7 -8.31 -2.78 -30.44
C PHE A 7 -8.58 -2.28 -29.01
N PHE A 8 -9.31 -3.07 -28.23
CA PHE A 8 -9.31 -2.96 -26.78
C PHE A 8 -7.93 -3.43 -26.28
N VAL A 9 -7.18 -2.51 -25.66
CA VAL A 9 -5.96 -2.86 -24.95
C VAL A 9 -6.38 -3.47 -23.62
N ILE A 10 -6.38 -4.80 -23.54
CA ILE A 10 -6.45 -5.52 -22.27
C ILE A 10 -5.05 -5.43 -21.66
N LEU A 11 -4.88 -4.57 -20.65
CA LEU A 11 -3.69 -4.52 -19.82
C LEU A 11 -3.70 -5.79 -18.95
N PHE A 12 -3.08 -6.85 -19.46
CA PHE A 12 -2.89 -8.09 -18.72
C PHE A 12 -1.76 -7.83 -17.70
N ALA A 13 -2.11 -7.64 -16.43
CA ALA A 13 -1.14 -7.70 -15.35
C ALA A 13 -0.57 -9.13 -15.34
N LEU A 14 0.63 -9.29 -15.87
CA LEU A 14 1.36 -10.55 -15.86
C LEU A 14 1.83 -10.77 -14.42
N VAL A 15 1.02 -11.47 -13.62
CA VAL A 15 1.50 -12.05 -12.35
C VAL A 15 2.44 -13.19 -12.72
N MET A 16 3.74 -12.91 -12.75
CA MET A 16 4.76 -13.96 -12.76
C MET A 16 4.72 -14.64 -11.39
N GLN A 17 4.03 -15.78 -11.28
CA GLN A 17 4.29 -16.71 -10.18
C GLN A 17 5.52 -17.53 -10.57
N VAL A 18 6.69 -17.11 -10.07
CA VAL A 18 7.89 -17.95 -10.08
C VAL A 18 7.79 -18.84 -8.86
N SER A 19 7.48 -20.13 -9.06
CA SER A 19 7.46 -21.12 -7.99
C SER A 19 8.89 -21.40 -7.51
N ASN A 20 9.38 -20.59 -6.58
CA ASN A 20 10.59 -20.90 -5.83
C ASN A 20 10.17 -21.59 -4.53
N VAL A 21 10.72 -22.77 -4.31
CA VAL A 21 10.79 -23.40 -2.98
C VAL A 21 11.35 -22.34 -2.04
N ARG A 22 10.51 -21.79 -1.16
CA ARG A 22 10.87 -20.68 -0.28
C ARG A 22 11.08 -21.22 1.12
N ALA A 23 12.22 -20.89 1.73
CA ALA A 23 12.19 -20.65 3.16
C ALA A 23 11.12 -19.58 3.41
N ASP A 24 10.34 -19.67 4.47
CA ASP A 24 9.31 -18.70 4.83
C ASP A 24 9.98 -17.33 5.03
N GLU A 25 10.15 -16.59 3.94
CA GLU A 25 10.70 -15.25 3.93
C GLU A 25 9.50 -14.29 4.01
N PRO A 26 9.58 -13.26 4.86
CA PRO A 26 8.48 -12.34 5.01
C PRO A 26 8.10 -11.71 3.66
N THR A 27 6.81 -11.51 3.45
CA THR A 27 6.24 -11.07 2.17
C THR A 27 6.09 -9.55 2.15
N PRO A 28 6.63 -8.83 1.16
CA PRO A 28 6.49 -7.38 1.10
C PRO A 28 5.04 -6.96 0.82
N VAL A 29 4.55 -5.98 1.57
CA VAL A 29 3.25 -5.33 1.38
C VAL A 29 3.49 -3.96 0.73
N VAL A 30 3.07 -3.80 -0.52
CA VAL A 30 3.27 -2.55 -1.27
C VAL A 30 2.07 -1.64 -1.06
N VAL A 31 2.32 -0.46 -0.47
CA VAL A 31 1.29 0.57 -0.28
C VAL A 31 1.49 1.74 -1.25
N GLN A 32 0.39 2.20 -1.86
CA GLN A 32 0.39 3.28 -2.86
C GLN A 32 -0.64 4.34 -2.52
N GLY A 33 -0.28 5.61 -2.70
CA GLY A 33 -1.13 6.76 -2.46
C GLY A 33 -1.30 7.61 -3.72
N THR A 34 -2.19 8.59 -3.65
CA THR A 34 -2.37 9.57 -4.72
C THR A 34 -2.17 10.98 -4.20
N ARG A 35 -1.34 11.76 -4.92
CA ARG A 35 -1.12 13.19 -4.61
C ARG A 35 -1.48 14.04 -5.81
N THR A 36 -2.27 15.08 -5.59
CA THR A 36 -2.48 16.15 -6.59
C THR A 36 -1.35 17.15 -6.51
N VAL A 37 -0.51 17.21 -7.55
CA VAL A 37 0.52 18.25 -7.68
C VAL A 37 -0.11 19.50 -8.31
N PRO A 38 -0.03 20.68 -7.66
CA PRO A 38 -0.45 21.93 -8.29
C PRO A 38 0.49 22.24 -9.46
N THR A 39 -0.04 22.33 -10.69
CA THR A 39 0.75 22.79 -11.83
C THR A 39 0.91 24.31 -11.78
N THR A 40 2.04 24.80 -11.29
CA THR A 40 2.39 26.22 -11.39
C THR A 40 2.91 26.52 -12.80
N SER A 41 2.01 26.82 -13.73
CA SER A 41 2.36 27.44 -15.00
C SER A 41 1.75 28.84 -15.01
N GLY A 42 2.60 29.85 -15.12
CA GLY A 42 2.19 31.26 -15.14
C GLY A 42 1.08 31.49 -16.16
N ASN A 43 -0.01 32.10 -15.69
CA ASN A 43 -1.22 32.46 -16.42
C ASN A 43 -1.98 31.30 -17.09
N VAL A 44 -3.16 30.98 -16.52
CA VAL A 44 -4.48 30.79 -17.16
C VAL A 44 -5.29 29.74 -16.38
N GLY A 45 -6.24 30.22 -15.55
CA GLY A 45 -7.42 29.50 -15.06
C GLY A 45 -7.21 28.31 -14.10
N PRO A 46 -8.25 27.90 -13.35
CA PRO A 46 -8.19 26.72 -12.50
C PRO A 46 -8.16 25.46 -13.38
N ARG A 47 -6.97 24.94 -13.66
CA ARG A 47 -6.80 23.60 -14.24
C ARG A 47 -6.66 22.60 -13.09
N ARG A 48 -7.52 21.59 -13.06
CA ARG A 48 -7.42 20.45 -12.13
C ARG A 48 -6.02 19.85 -12.28
N GLY A 49 -5.22 19.85 -11.22
CA GLY A 49 -3.91 19.21 -11.21
C GLY A 49 -4.02 17.73 -11.55
N ARG A 50 -3.00 17.17 -12.20
CA ARG A 50 -2.95 15.74 -12.51
C ARG A 50 -2.71 14.96 -11.21
N ALA A 51 -3.52 13.95 -10.93
CA ALA A 51 -3.26 13.00 -9.86
C ALA A 51 -2.03 12.16 -10.23
N GLN A 52 -1.04 12.11 -9.35
CA GLN A 52 0.14 11.27 -9.48
C GLN A 52 0.04 10.14 -8.45
N VAL A 53 0.30 8.91 -8.88
CA VAL A 53 0.47 7.76 -7.98
C VAL A 53 1.86 7.86 -7.36
N VAL A 54 1.92 7.73 -6.04
CA VAL A 54 3.15 7.82 -5.24
C VAL A 54 3.21 6.60 -4.35
N THR A 55 4.37 5.96 -4.26
CA THR A 55 4.61 4.86 -3.32
C THR A 55 5.12 5.43 -2.00
N LEU A 56 4.72 4.84 -0.88
CA LEU A 56 5.34 5.18 0.40
C LEU A 56 6.75 4.57 0.41
N ASP A 57 7.77 5.38 0.67
CA ASP A 57 9.16 4.93 0.77
C ASP A 57 9.40 4.31 2.16
N MET A 58 8.67 3.23 2.48
CA MET A 58 8.70 2.49 3.75
C MET A 58 8.62 1.00 3.41
N ASP A 59 9.46 0.19 4.05
CA ASP A 59 9.36 -1.26 3.90
C ASP A 59 8.35 -1.81 4.90
N ILE A 60 7.37 -2.55 4.38
CA ILE A 60 6.33 -3.20 5.18
C ILE A 60 6.35 -4.67 4.81
N MET A 61 6.55 -5.53 5.81
CA MET A 61 6.80 -6.94 5.63
C MET A 61 5.81 -7.76 6.44
N LEU A 62 5.02 -8.58 5.76
CA LEU A 62 4.14 -9.57 6.38
C LEU A 62 4.94 -10.80 6.78
N ASP A 63 4.93 -11.09 8.07
CA ASP A 63 5.45 -12.32 8.65
C ASP A 63 4.26 -13.21 9.04
N LEU A 64 3.98 -14.21 8.21
CA LEU A 64 2.88 -15.15 8.42
C LEU A 64 3.15 -16.10 9.59
N GLU A 65 4.42 -16.48 9.82
CA GLU A 65 4.80 -17.37 10.92
C GLU A 65 4.48 -16.73 12.27
N ASN A 66 4.84 -15.45 12.43
CA ASN A 66 4.59 -14.69 13.65
C ASN A 66 3.27 -13.93 13.64
N ARG A 67 2.50 -14.01 12.53
CA ARG A 67 1.26 -13.27 12.26
C ARG A 67 1.42 -11.79 12.63
N CYS A 68 2.36 -11.10 12.00
CA CYS A 68 2.60 -9.68 12.21
C CYS A 68 2.97 -8.92 10.93
N LEU A 69 2.75 -7.61 10.94
CA LEU A 69 3.35 -6.68 9.99
C LEU A 69 4.54 -6.00 10.65
N ASN A 70 5.71 -6.08 10.02
CA ASN A 70 6.91 -5.36 10.42
C ASN A 70 7.09 -4.14 9.52
N PHE A 71 7.15 -2.97 10.12
CA PHE A 71 7.32 -1.69 9.46
C PHE A 71 8.75 -1.20 9.71
N TYR A 72 9.43 -0.78 8.65
CA TYR A 72 10.77 -0.24 8.71
C TYR A 72 10.82 1.16 8.12
N ASP A 73 11.27 2.11 8.93
CA ASP A 73 11.39 3.51 8.54
C ASP A 73 12.71 4.10 9.04
N THR A 74 13.51 4.62 8.11
CA THR A 74 14.77 5.30 8.44
C THR A 74 14.64 6.83 8.43
N GLU A 75 13.48 7.36 8.03
CA GLU A 75 13.21 8.80 7.95
C GLU A 75 12.70 9.39 9.27
N GLY A 76 12.34 8.55 10.25
CA GLY A 76 11.84 8.98 11.56
C GLY A 76 10.43 9.54 11.54
N ARG A 77 9.62 9.11 10.56
CA ARG A 77 8.24 9.58 10.34
C ARG A 77 7.32 9.11 11.45
N THR A 78 6.17 9.77 11.54
CA THR A 78 5.03 9.29 12.33
C THR A 78 3.91 8.92 11.37
N ILE A 79 3.38 7.72 11.52
CA ILE A 79 2.29 7.20 10.67
C ILE A 79 1.10 6.81 11.53
N THR A 80 -0.08 6.86 10.94
CA THR A 80 -1.27 6.19 11.47
C THR A 80 -1.69 5.11 10.49
N TYR A 81 -1.85 3.88 10.98
CA TYR A 81 -2.28 2.75 10.17
C TYR A 81 -3.71 2.33 10.53
N TYR A 82 -4.40 1.77 9.56
CA TYR A 82 -5.70 1.14 9.66
C TYR A 82 -5.67 -0.17 8.87
N ILE A 83 -6.31 -1.20 9.41
CA ILE A 83 -6.49 -2.49 8.76
C ILE A 83 -7.98 -2.72 8.63
N TYR A 84 -8.44 -2.94 7.40
CA TYR A 84 -9.83 -3.24 7.06
C TYR A 84 -9.95 -4.68 6.57
N ASP A 85 -11.03 -5.35 6.94
CA ASP A 85 -11.39 -6.66 6.36
C ASP A 85 -12.08 -6.51 4.98
N GLU A 86 -12.53 -7.63 4.41
CA GLU A 86 -13.18 -7.67 3.09
C GLU A 86 -14.51 -6.90 3.00
N ASP A 87 -15.13 -6.61 4.15
CA ASP A 87 -16.38 -5.87 4.27
C ASP A 87 -16.16 -4.38 4.61
N ASP A 88 -14.91 -3.91 4.49
CA ASP A 88 -14.45 -2.56 4.86
C ASP A 88 -14.63 -2.22 6.35
N PHE A 89 -14.70 -3.22 7.24
CA PHE A 89 -14.70 -2.96 8.69
C PHE A 89 -13.28 -2.79 9.22
N GLU A 90 -13.07 -1.72 9.99
CA GLU A 90 -11.80 -1.51 10.70
C GLU A 90 -11.62 -2.58 11.78
N VAL A 91 -10.62 -3.45 11.61
CA VAL A 91 -10.30 -4.53 12.53
C VAL A 91 -9.07 -4.22 13.41
N ALA A 92 -8.23 -3.29 12.98
CA ALA A 92 -7.12 -2.77 13.78
C ALA A 92 -6.69 -1.37 13.32
N SER A 93 -6.19 -0.55 14.24
CA SER A 93 -5.59 0.74 13.94
C SER A 93 -4.60 1.16 15.01
N GLY A 94 -3.72 2.11 14.67
CA GLY A 94 -2.78 2.67 15.63
C GLY A 94 -1.85 3.72 15.03
N THR A 95 -1.09 4.37 15.90
CA THR A 95 -0.06 5.35 15.51
C THR A 95 1.31 4.82 15.89
N ILE A 96 2.25 4.88 14.95
CA ILE A 96 3.64 4.48 15.14
C ILE A 96 4.52 5.71 14.90
N SER A 97 5.46 5.96 15.82
CA SER A 97 6.46 7.00 15.67
C SER A 97 7.84 6.38 15.59
N PHE A 98 8.53 6.63 14.48
CA PHE A 98 9.89 6.15 14.22
C PHE A 98 10.96 7.17 14.64
N ALA A 99 10.59 8.20 15.42
CA ALA A 99 11.52 9.24 15.86
C ALA A 99 12.73 8.70 16.66
N THR A 100 12.59 7.54 17.29
CA THR A 100 13.64 6.90 18.11
C THR A 100 13.85 5.41 17.81
N VAL A 101 13.13 4.85 16.85
CA VAL A 101 13.18 3.43 16.46
C VAL A 101 13.11 3.33 14.95
N GLU A 102 13.77 2.34 14.36
CA GLU A 102 13.74 2.12 12.91
C GLU A 102 12.77 0.99 12.52
N GLU A 103 12.27 0.23 13.51
CA GLU A 103 11.41 -0.92 13.32
C GLU A 103 10.24 -0.90 14.32
N ALA A 104 9.06 -1.29 13.84
CA ALA A 104 7.88 -1.50 14.66
C ALA A 104 7.08 -2.71 14.15
N THR A 105 6.48 -3.43 15.09
CA THR A 105 5.68 -4.63 14.79
C THR A 105 4.23 -4.43 15.18
N VAL A 106 3.32 -4.76 14.27
CA VAL A 106 1.87 -4.79 14.51
C VAL A 106 1.41 -6.25 14.50
N SER A 107 0.84 -6.70 15.61
CA SER A 107 0.31 -8.06 15.75
C SER A 107 -1.01 -8.24 14.98
N LEU A 108 -1.11 -9.33 14.22
CA LEU A 108 -2.31 -9.79 13.52
C LEU A 108 -2.93 -11.04 14.17
N SER A 109 -2.41 -11.48 15.33
CA SER A 109 -2.78 -12.76 15.96
C SER A 109 -4.27 -12.95 16.27
N GLY A 110 -5.05 -11.87 16.32
CA GLY A 110 -6.50 -11.90 16.52
C GLY A 110 -7.35 -11.91 15.24
N LEU A 111 -6.72 -11.78 14.07
CA LEU A 111 -7.41 -11.74 12.79
C LEU A 111 -7.63 -13.15 12.24
N ALA A 112 -8.70 -13.32 11.48
CA ALA A 112 -8.98 -14.55 10.76
C ALA A 112 -8.13 -14.63 9.48
N ASP A 113 -8.14 -15.79 8.84
CA ASP A 113 -7.52 -15.95 7.53
C ASP A 113 -8.42 -15.24 6.50
N GLY A 114 -7.82 -14.52 5.56
CA GLY A 114 -8.53 -13.62 4.66
C GLY A 114 -7.66 -12.56 4.03
N ILE A 115 -8.27 -11.72 3.19
CA ILE A 115 -7.63 -10.56 2.57
C ILE A 115 -7.97 -9.32 3.37
N TYR A 116 -6.96 -8.49 3.60
CA TYR A 116 -7.06 -7.26 4.37
C TYR A 116 -6.48 -6.08 3.60
N THR A 117 -7.09 -4.92 3.77
CA THR A 117 -6.58 -3.64 3.27
C THR A 117 -5.80 -2.94 4.37
N LEU A 118 -4.54 -2.63 4.12
CA LEU A 118 -3.70 -1.77 4.94
C LEU A 118 -3.77 -0.34 4.39
N SER A 119 -4.32 0.59 5.18
CA SER A 119 -4.31 2.02 4.89
C SER A 119 -3.36 2.74 5.85
N ILE A 120 -2.52 3.63 5.31
CA ILE A 120 -1.51 4.37 6.07
C ILE A 120 -1.64 5.85 5.76
N GLU A 121 -1.83 6.66 6.80
CA GLU A 121 -1.72 8.10 6.73
C GLU A 121 -0.31 8.54 7.13
N CYS A 122 0.38 9.22 6.21
CA CYS A 122 1.71 9.77 6.41
C CYS A 122 1.85 11.10 5.66
N ASP A 123 2.29 12.15 6.36
CA ASP A 123 2.52 13.51 5.80
C ASP A 123 1.33 14.06 4.98
N GLY A 124 0.11 13.78 5.43
CA GLY A 124 -1.13 14.22 4.79
C GLY A 124 -1.46 13.49 3.48
N THR A 125 -0.81 12.35 3.22
CA THR A 125 -1.13 11.45 2.11
C THR A 125 -1.58 10.10 2.69
N THR A 126 -2.64 9.53 2.11
CA THR A 126 -3.10 8.17 2.41
C THR A 126 -2.53 7.20 1.38
N TYR A 127 -1.96 6.10 1.86
CA TYR A 127 -1.39 5.02 1.06
C TYR A 127 -2.12 3.72 1.39
N GLU A 128 -2.49 2.95 0.38
CA GLU A 128 -3.24 1.70 0.54
C GLU A 128 -2.52 0.55 -0.14
N GLY A 129 -2.59 -0.63 0.49
CA GLY A 129 -2.11 -1.89 -0.05
C GLY A 129 -2.93 -3.05 0.52
N GLU A 130 -2.82 -4.21 -0.10
CA GLU A 130 -3.52 -5.43 0.34
C GLU A 130 -2.53 -6.48 0.80
N PHE A 131 -2.93 -7.28 1.78
CA PHE A 131 -2.19 -8.45 2.23
C PHE A 131 -3.15 -9.58 2.61
N GLY A 132 -2.69 -10.83 2.51
CA GLY A 132 -3.47 -12.02 2.84
C GLY A 132 -2.90 -12.72 4.06
N ILE A 133 -3.78 -13.20 4.94
CA ILE A 133 -3.45 -14.12 6.03
C ILE A 133 -3.97 -15.51 5.64
N GLU A 134 -3.14 -16.55 5.80
CA GLU A 134 -3.44 -17.95 5.48
C GLU A 134 -3.08 -18.93 6.61
#